data_AF-A0A7K3CYU7-F1
#
_entry.id   AF-A0A7K3CYU7-F1
#
_cell.length_a   1.000
_cell.length_b   1.000
_cell.length_c   1.000
_cell.angle_alpha   90.00
_cell.angle_beta   90.00
_cell.angle_gamma   90.00
#
_symmetry.space_group_name_H-M   'P 1'
#
loop_
_entity.id
_entity.type
_entity.pdbx_description
1 polymer ?
#
loop_
_entity_poly.entity_id
_entity_poly.type
_entity_poly.pdbx_seq_one_letter_code
_entity_poly.pdbx_strand_id
1 'polypeptide(L)' 'MSEVYAVRRERVRERCAAGGGGAALVSRPANVRYLAGAAPDGAVLLVGRGEDEDVLVCGRPLGGEPGEGRADGGLR' A
#
# COMPACT_ATOMS: atom_id res chain seq x y z
N MET A 1 10.81 -5.19 9.54
CA MET A 1 10.51 -4.10 8.58
C MET A 1 9.05 -4.09 8.11
N SER A 2 8.37 -5.24 7.98
CA SER A 2 6.96 -5.33 7.58
C SER A 2 5.99 -4.57 8.49
N GLU A 3 6.21 -4.63 9.81
CA GLU A 3 5.38 -3.97 10.83
C GLU A 3 5.24 -2.44 10.64
N VAL A 4 6.27 -1.76 10.11
CA VAL A 4 6.23 -0.31 9.86
C VAL A 4 5.19 0.03 8.78
N TYR A 5 5.06 -0.80 7.75
CA TYR A 5 4.11 -0.58 6.67
C TYR A 5 2.68 -0.87 7.12
N ALA A 6 2.48 -1.95 7.89
CA ALA A 6 1.20 -2.26 8.52
C ALA A 6 0.68 -1.10 9.40
N VAL A 7 1.51 -0.58 10.32
CA VAL A 7 1.16 0.58 11.18
C VAL A 7 0.82 1.82 10.35
N ARG A 8 1.50 2.06 9.23
CA ARG A 8 1.18 3.19 8.35
C ARG A 8 -0.18 3.01 7.67
N ARG A 9 -0.52 1.80 7.20
CA ARG A 9 -1.82 1.48 6.59
C ARG A 9 -2.94 1.55 7.61
N GLU A 10 -2.71 1.12 8.85
CA GLU A 10 -3.65 1.25 9.96
C GLU A 10 -4.05 2.72 10.20
N ARG A 11 -3.07 3.64 10.26
CA ARG A 11 -3.36 5.09 10.38
C ARG A 11 -4.19 5.65 9.22
N VAL A 12 -3.95 5.16 8.00
CA VAL A 12 -4.76 5.54 6.83
C VAL A 12 -6.19 5.03 6.99
N ARG A 13 -6.35 3.79 7.44
CA ARG A 13 -7.64 3.16 7.69
C ARG A 13 -8.44 3.88 8.76
N GLU A 14 -7.84 4.23 9.90
CA GLU A 14 -8.46 5.04 10.96
C GLU A 14 -8.97 6.38 10.42
N ARG A 15 -8.15 7.07 9.62
CA ARG A 15 -8.52 8.35 9.00
C ARG A 15 -9.68 8.20 8.01
N CYS A 16 -9.67 7.15 7.19
CA CYS A 16 -10.75 6.88 6.25
C CYS A 16 -12.06 6.54 6.98
N ALA A 17 -12.00 5.72 8.03
CA ALA A 17 -13.15 5.37 8.85
C ALA A 17 -13.75 6.60 9.55
N ALA A 18 -12.92 7.50 10.08
CA ALA A 18 -13.37 8.76 10.68
C ALA A 18 -14.11 9.67 9.68
N GLY A 19 -13.81 9.55 8.38
CA GLY A 19 -14.53 10.22 7.29
C GLY A 19 -15.76 9.48 6.77
N GLY A 20 -16.14 8.34 7.38
CA GLY A 20 -17.22 7.47 6.91
C GLY A 20 -16.87 6.59 5.71
N GLY A 21 -15.60 6.58 5.29
CA GLY A 21 -15.11 5.76 4.17
C GLY A 21 -14.81 4.32 4.59
N GLY A 22 -15.06 3.36 3.69
CA GLY A 22 -14.80 1.94 3.93
C GLY A 22 -13.41 1.45 3.50
N ALA A 23 -12.68 2.23 2.71
CA ALA A 23 -11.35 1.89 2.19
C ALA A 23 -10.64 3.16 1.69
N ALA A 24 -9.33 3.06 1.44
CA ALA A 24 -8.53 4.11 0.81
C ALA A 24 -7.89 3.61 -0.49
N LEU A 25 -8.03 4.35 -1.59
CA LEU A 25 -7.30 4.10 -2.83
C LEU A 25 -6.14 5.08 -2.95
N VAL A 26 -4.91 4.57 -3.03
CA VAL A 26 -3.68 5.37 -3.07
C VAL A 26 -2.94 5.11 -4.37
N SER A 27 -2.87 6.13 -5.23
CA SER A 27 -2.29 6.02 -6.58
C SER A 27 -0.99 6.81 -6.79
N ARG A 28 -0.65 7.71 -5.86
CA ARG A 28 0.56 8.54 -6.02
C ARG A 28 1.80 7.72 -5.64
N PRO A 29 2.81 7.54 -6.52
CA PRO A 29 3.91 6.58 -6.30
C PRO A 29 4.67 6.79 -4.99
N ALA A 30 4.87 8.04 -4.56
CA ALA A 30 5.52 8.33 -3.28
C ALA A 30 4.73 7.78 -2.08
N ASN A 31 3.40 7.89 -2.12
CA ASN A 31 2.53 7.40 -1.04
C ASN A 31 2.44 5.87 -1.08
N VAL A 32 2.36 5.27 -2.28
CA VAL A 32 2.40 3.82 -2.45
C VAL A 32 3.70 3.25 -1.87
N ARG A 33 4.86 3.82 -2.23
CA ARG A 33 6.16 3.41 -1.68
C ARG A 33 6.23 3.60 -0.17
N TYR A 34 5.67 4.68 0.36
CA TYR A 34 5.62 4.93 1.79
C TYR A 34 4.79 3.89 2.55
N LEU A 35 3.67 3.42 1.98
CA LEU A 35 2.74 2.50 2.63
C LEU A 35 3.01 1.02 2.35
N ALA A 36 3.70 0.70 1.26
CA ALA A 36 3.89 -0.67 0.78
C ALA A 36 5.37 -1.06 0.62
N GLY A 37 6.32 -0.14 0.76
CA GLY A 37 7.75 -0.40 0.58
C GLY A 37 8.22 -0.53 -0.87
N ALA A 38 7.29 -0.63 -1.82
CA ALA A 38 7.55 -0.59 -3.25
C ALA A 38 6.51 0.26 -3.99
N ALA A 39 6.88 0.81 -5.13
CA ALA A 39 5.94 1.47 -6.06
C ALA A 39 6.42 1.34 -7.51
N PRO A 40 6.13 0.20 -8.17
CA PRO A 40 6.30 0.07 -9.62
C PRO A 40 5.54 1.15 -10.39
N ASP A 41 5.94 1.36 -11.64
CA ASP A 41 5.20 2.26 -12.52
C ASP A 41 3.75 1.78 -12.68
N GLY A 42 2.81 2.71 -12.43
CA GLY A 42 1.38 2.43 -12.44
C GLY A 42 0.86 1.65 -11.23
N ALA A 43 1.65 1.48 -10.16
CA ALA A 43 1.18 0.80 -8.96
C ALA A 43 0.13 1.61 -8.20
N VAL A 44 -0.88 0.89 -7.67
CA VAL A 44 -1.96 1.44 -6.87
C VAL A 44 -2.16 0.53 -5.66
N LEU A 45 -2.25 1.13 -4.47
CA LEU A 45 -2.53 0.42 -3.22
C LEU A 45 -3.98 0.66 -2.80
N LEU A 46 -4.72 -0.43 -2.58
CA LEU A 46 -5.99 -0.42 -1.85
C LEU A 46 -5.71 -0.75 -0.38
N VAL A 47 -6.11 0.13 0.54
CA VAL A 47 -6.13 -0.14 1.98
C VAL A 47 -7.56 -0.45 2.38
N GLY A 48 -7.82 -1.71 2.74
CA GLY A 48 -9.15 -2.22 3.06
C GLY A 48 -9.55 -1.99 4.51
N ARG A 49 -10.68 -2.59 4.93
CA ARG A 49 -11.16 -2.49 6.33
C ARG A 49 -10.31 -3.31 7.30
N GLY A 50 -9.76 -4.43 6.85
CA GLY A 50 -8.76 -5.22 7.56
C GLY A 50 -7.42 -5.25 6.83
N GLU A 51 -6.39 -5.76 7.50
CA GLU A 51 -5.06 -5.96 6.90
C GLU A 51 -5.10 -7.00 5.78
N ASP A 52 -5.93 -8.04 5.91
CA ASP A 52 -6.13 -9.07 4.89
C ASP A 52 -6.80 -8.58 3.59
N GLU A 53 -7.29 -7.34 3.60
CA GLU A 53 -7.93 -6.68 2.46
C GLU A 53 -7.00 -5.67 1.78
N ASP A 54 -5.76 -5.52 2.25
CA ASP A 54 -4.79 -4.63 1.62
C ASP A 54 -4.22 -5.28 0.35
N VAL A 55 -4.34 -4.59 -0.78
CA VAL A 55 -3.98 -5.11 -2.12
C VAL A 55 -3.07 -4.14 -2.85
N LEU A 56 -1.93 -4.62 -3.34
CA LEU A 56 -1.02 -3.85 -4.19
C LEU A 56 -1.17 -4.27 -5.65
N VAL A 57 -1.89 -3.45 -6.43
CA VAL A 57 -2.00 -3.66 -7.87
C VAL A 57 -0.78 -3.05 -8.56
N CYS A 58 -0.07 -3.83 -9.36
CA CYS A 58 1.07 -3.37 -10.13
C CYS A 58 0.74 -3.40 -11.63
N GLY A 59 0.94 -2.28 -12.33
CA GLY A 59 0.73 -2.20 -13.80
C GLY A 59 1.74 -3.01 -14.61
N ARG A 60 2.85 -3.42 -13.98
CA ARG A 60 3.85 -4.35 -14.49
C ARG A 60 4.35 -5.25 -13.37
N PRO A 61 4.91 -6.45 -13.65
CA PRO A 61 5.59 -7.24 -12.65
C PRO A 61 6.72 -6.46 -11.97
N LEU A 62 6.95 -6.72 -10.68
CA LEU A 62 8.11 -6.19 -9.95
C LEU A 62 9.40 -6.72 -10.63
N GLY A 63 10.17 -5.84 -11.27
CA GLY A 63 11.38 -6.20 -12.00
C GLY A 63 12.58 -6.41 -11.09
N GLY A 64 12.49 -6.00 -9.83
CA GLY A 64 13.62 -6.06 -8.88
C GLY A 64 14.62 -4.93 -9.09
N GLU A 65 14.25 -3.89 -9.85
CA GLU A 65 15.11 -2.74 -10.08
C GLU A 65 15.37 -2.01 -8.75
N PRO A 66 16.60 -1.54 -8.49
CA PRO A 66 16.97 -0.97 -7.20
C PRO A 66 16.09 0.23 -6.75
N GLY A 67 15.46 0.93 -7.70
CA GLY A 67 14.51 2.02 -7.43
C GLY A 67 13.07 1.59 -7.13
N GLU A 68 12.69 0.34 -7.40
CA GLU A 68 11.31 -0.15 -7.22
C GLU A 68 10.98 -0.44 -5.76
N GLY A 69 11.98 -0.79 -4.94
CA GLY A 69 11.81 -1.18 -3.54
C GLY A 69 11.30 -2.63 -3.39
N ARG A 70 11.05 -3.06 -2.16
CA ARG A 70 10.50 -4.39 -1.86
C ARG A 70 9.12 -4.24 -1.24
N ALA A 71 8.12 -4.81 -1.88
CA ALA A 71 6.76 -4.82 -1.36
C ALA A 71 6.70 -5.51 0.01
N ASP A 72 5.89 -4.95 0.89
CA ASP A 72 5.55 -5.54 2.17
C ASP A 72 4.90 -6.92 1.96
N GLY A 73 5.40 -7.93 2.67
CA GLY A 73 4.98 -9.33 2.48
C GLY A 73 3.56 -9.62 2.99
N GLY A 74 2.93 -8.70 3.73
CA GLY A 74 1.54 -8.80 4.15
C GLY A 74 0.53 -8.30 3.12
N LEU A 75 0.98 -7.79 1.97
CA LEU A 75 0.10 -7.35 0.89
C LEU A 75 -0.24 -8.51 -0.04
N ARG A 76 -1.49 -8.55 -0.50
CA ARG A 76 -1.95 -9.44 -1.57
C ARG A 76 -1.63 -8.88 -2.95
#